data_AF-A0A0X1KVY3-F1
#
_entry.id   AF-A0A0X1KVY3-F1
#
_cell.length_a   1.000
_cell.length_b   1.000
_cell.length_c   1.000
_cell.angle_alpha   90.00
_cell.angle_beta   90.00
_cell.angle_gamma   90.00
#
_symmetry.space_group_name_H-M   'P 1'
#
loop_
_entity.id
_entity.type
_entity.pdbx_description
1 polymer ?
#
loop_
_entity_poly.entity_id
_entity_poly.type
_entity_poly.pdbx_seq_one_letter_code
_entity_poly.pdbx_strand_id
1 'polypeptide(L)' 'MGEKTMFSVEGICDWCKQPKLLTRHEYVDGKAHHSCENCNEFARMDVRQFNLAEMAFREKQQAAR' A
#
# COMPACT_ATOMS: atom_id res chain seq x y z
N MET A 1 -19.56 -14.03 14.79
CA MET A 1 -19.73 -13.13 13.63
C MET A 1 -18.43 -13.21 12.85
N GLY A 2 -18.42 -13.85 11.68
CA GLY A 2 -17.20 -14.13 10.94
C GLY A 2 -16.54 -12.84 10.46
N GLU A 3 -15.31 -12.58 10.91
CA GLU A 3 -14.46 -11.51 10.38
C GLU A 3 -14.32 -11.71 8.87
N LYS A 4 -14.75 -10.71 8.10
CA LYS A 4 -14.44 -10.64 6.68
C LYS A 4 -12.92 -10.57 6.56
N THR A 5 -12.31 -11.64 6.07
CA THR A 5 -10.87 -11.67 5.80
C THR A 5 -10.51 -10.54 4.86
N MET A 6 -9.76 -9.55 5.35
CA MET A 6 -9.24 -8.40 4.60
C MET A 6 -8.41 -8.83 3.36
N PHE A 7 -7.96 -10.09 3.34
CA PHE A 7 -7.17 -10.71 2.29
C PHE A 7 -8.08 -11.62 1.45
N SER A 8 -8.56 -11.13 0.31
CA SER A 8 -9.54 -11.84 -0.52
C SER A 8 -9.08 -12.13 -1.95
N VAL A 9 -7.89 -11.67 -2.33
CA VAL A 9 -7.35 -11.83 -3.69
C VAL A 9 -6.19 -12.80 -3.67
N GLU A 10 -6.27 -13.90 -4.41
CA GLU A 10 -5.12 -14.78 -4.60
C GLU A 10 -4.12 -14.16 -5.58
N GLY A 11 -2.83 -14.14 -5.22
CA GLY A 11 -1.78 -13.59 -6.06
C GLY A 11 -0.40 -13.68 -5.44
N ILE A 12 0.58 -13.01 -6.06
CA ILE A 12 1.94 -12.89 -5.52
C ILE A 12 2.03 -11.63 -4.67
N CYS A 13 2.44 -11.77 -3.41
CA CYS A 13 2.65 -10.62 -2.54
C CYS A 13 3.81 -9.75 -3.05
N ASP A 14 3.59 -8.44 -3.14
CA ASP A 14 4.60 -7.50 -3.62
C ASP A 14 5.79 -7.33 -2.68
N TRP A 15 5.66 -7.71 -1.40
CA TRP A 15 6.74 -7.61 -0.41
C TRP A 15 7.57 -8.90 -0.35
N CYS A 16 6.96 -10.03 0.01
CA CYS A 16 7.69 -11.29 0.19
C CYS A 16 7.83 -12.12 -1.09
N LYS A 17 7.19 -11.71 -2.20
CA LYS A 17 7.21 -12.39 -3.50
C LYS A 17 6.70 -13.84 -3.46
N GLN A 18 5.85 -14.17 -2.47
CA GLN A 18 5.25 -15.50 -2.30
C GLN A 18 3.78 -15.50 -2.75
N PRO A 19 3.25 -16.62 -3.29
CA PRO A 19 1.83 -16.77 -3.56
C PRO A 19 1.03 -16.85 -2.26
N LYS A 20 0.07 -15.93 -2.07
CA LYS A 20 -0.75 -15.78 -0.84
C LYS A 20 -2.11 -15.15 -1.17
N LEU A 21 -3.00 -15.12 -0.18
CA LEU A 21 -4.14 -14.21 -0.16
C LEU A 21 -3.65 -12.80 0.19
N LEU A 22 -4.12 -11.82 -0.58
CA LEU A 22 -3.63 -10.45 -0.58
C LEU A 22 -4.73 -9.44 -0.29
N THR A 23 -4.31 -8.31 0.28
CA THR A 23 -5.09 -7.07 0.39
C THR A 23 -4.44 -5.99 -0.48
N ARG A 24 -5.25 -5.10 -1.03
CA ARG A 24 -4.80 -3.97 -1.86
C ARG A 24 -4.37 -2.78 -1.00
N HIS A 25 -3.33 -2.09 -1.44
CA HIS A 25 -2.84 -0.82 -0.92
C HIS A 25 -2.76 0.20 -2.04
N GLU A 26 -3.28 1.41 -1.81
CA GLU A 26 -3.34 2.47 -2.82
C GLU A 26 -2.41 3.63 -2.48
N TYR A 27 -1.61 4.03 -3.45
CA TYR A 27 -0.66 5.13 -3.35
C TYR A 27 -1.28 6.41 -3.94
N VAL A 28 -0.84 7.58 -3.46
CA VAL A 28 -1.36 8.90 -3.87
C VAL A 28 -1.01 9.29 -5.31
N ASP A 29 -0.16 8.50 -5.97
CA ASP A 29 0.16 8.59 -7.40
C ASP A 29 -0.77 7.73 -8.27
N GLY A 30 -1.73 7.02 -7.66
CA GLY A 30 -2.70 6.16 -8.35
C GLY A 30 -2.22 4.73 -8.58
N LYS A 31 -0.99 4.36 -8.17
CA LYS A 31 -0.53 2.98 -8.22
C LYS A 31 -1.13 2.15 -7.08
N ALA A 32 -1.17 0.84 -7.27
CA ALA A 32 -1.61 -0.09 -6.25
C ALA A 32 -0.65 -1.28 -6.14
N HIS A 33 -0.37 -1.69 -4.90
CA HIS A 33 0.36 -2.91 -4.59
C HIS A 33 -0.48 -3.79 -3.66
N HIS A 34 -0.13 -5.07 -3.59
CA HIS A 34 -0.88 -6.09 -2.86
C HIS A 34 0.03 -6.80 -1.86
N SER A 35 -0.35 -6.79 -0.58
CA SER A 35 0.40 -7.46 0.48
C SER A 35 -0.37 -8.67 1.03
N CYS A 36 0.34 -9.70 1.44
CA CYS A 36 -0.24 -10.74 2.28
C CYS A 36 -0.37 -10.26 3.73
N GLU A 37 -1.01 -11.08 4.57
CA GLU A 37 -1.22 -10.79 6.00
C GLU A 37 0.08 -10.50 6.75
N ASN A 38 1.08 -11.35 6.59
CA ASN A 38 2.37 -11.20 7.29
C ASN A 38 3.13 -9.93 6.89
N CYS A 39 2.91 -9.42 5.67
CA CYS A 39 3.56 -8.21 5.17
C CYS A 39 2.71 -6.95 5.35
N ASN A 40 1.46 -7.07 5.82
CA ASN A 40 0.48 -5.98 5.80
C ASN A 40 0.90 -4.77 6.65
N GLU A 41 1.49 -4.99 7.82
CA GLU A 41 1.95 -3.90 8.67
C GLU A 41 3.04 -3.07 7.98
N PHE A 42 4.06 -3.74 7.44
CA PHE A 42 5.13 -3.10 6.68
C PHE A 42 4.61 -2.40 5.42
N ALA A 43 3.69 -3.04 4.69
CA ALA A 43 3.08 -2.46 3.50
C ALA A 43 2.33 -1.16 3.81
N ARG A 44 1.53 -1.14 4.89
CA ARG A 44 0.82 0.08 5.33
C ARG A 44 1.78 1.20 5.72
N MET A 45 2.90 0.87 6.38
CA MET A 45 3.92 1.85 6.74
C MET A 45 4.63 2.42 5.51
N ASP A 46 4.97 1.57 4.54
CA ASP A 46 5.59 1.97 3.26
C ASP A 46 4.69 2.93 2.48
N VAL A 47 3.43 2.53 2.25
CA VAL A 47 2.42 3.32 1.53
C VAL A 47 2.20 4.68 2.21
N ARG A 48 2.09 4.70 3.54
CA ARG A 48 1.93 5.94 4.30
C ARG A 48 3.13 6.87 4.12
N GLN A 49 4.35 6.35 4.21
CA GLN A 49 5.56 7.16 4.06
C GLN A 49 5.67 7.75 2.65
N PHE A 50 5.42 6.93 1.62
CA PHE A 50 5.39 7.41 0.24
C PHE A 50 4.36 8.54 0.07
N ASN A 51 3.12 8.33 0.54
CA ASN A 51 2.06 9.30 0.39
C ASN A 51 2.40 10.64 1.07
N LEU A 52 2.98 10.60 2.28
CA LEU A 52 3.43 11.81 2.97
C LEU A 52 4.53 12.55 2.20
N ALA A 53 5.52 11.82 1.68
CA ALA A 53 6.61 12.40 0.90
C ALA A 53 6.12 13.04 -0.40
N GLU A 54 5.23 12.35 -1.12
CA GLU A 54 4.63 12.84 -2.36
C GLU A 54 3.79 14.10 -2.13
N MET A 55 2.96 14.11 -1.08
CA MET A 55 2.17 15.30 -0.73
C MET A 55 3.07 16.48 -0.39
N ALA A 56 4.09 16.29 0.46
CA ALA A 56 5.04 17.33 0.83
C ALA A 56 5.81 17.86 -0.40
N PHE A 57 6.15 16.99 -1.35
CA PHE A 57 6.79 17.40 -2.61
C PHE A 57 5.86 18.24 -3.48
N ARG A 58 4.59 17.84 -3.62
CA ARG A 58 3.57 18.59 -4.37
C ARG A 58 3.30 19.97 -3.75
N GLU A 59 3.22 20.06 -2.43
CA GLU A 59 3.04 21.32 -1.70
C GLU A 59 4.21 22.29 -1.97
N LYS A 60 5.46 21.80 -1.89
CA LYS A 60 6.65 22.61 -2.21
C LYS A 60 6.65 23.12 -3.65
N GLN A 61 6.26 22.28 -4.61
CA GLN A 61 6.15 22.69 -6.00
C GLN A 61 5.05 23.74 -6.22
N GLN A 62 3.94 23.64 -5.51
CA GLN A 62 2.86 24.64 -5.59
C GLN A 62 3.28 25.98 -4.98
N ALA A 63 3.98 25.98 -3.85
CA ALA A 63 4.46 27.19 -3.19
C ALA A 63 5.58 27.92 -3.97
N ALA A 64 6.28 27.21 -4.86
CA ALA A 64 7.34 27.78 -5.70
C ALA A 64 6.82 28.36 -7.04
N ARG A 65 5.52 28.26 -7.32
CA ARG A 65 4.87 28.87 -8.49
C ARG A 65 4.26 30.21 -8.12
#